data_AF-A0A8S3BN86-F1
#
_entry.id   AF-A0A8S3BN86-F1
#
_cell.length_a   1.000
_cell.length_b   1.000
_cell.length_c   1.000
_cell.angle_alpha   90.00
_cell.angle_beta   90.00
_cell.angle_gamma   90.00
#
_symmetry.space_group_name_H-M   'P 1'
#
loop_
_entity.id
_entity.type
_entity.pdbx_description
1 polymer ?
#
loop_
_entity_poly.entity_id
_entity_poly.type
_entity_poly.pdbx_seq_one_letter_code
_entity_poly.pdbx_strand_id
1 'polypeptide(L)' 'MNLCPRYKCNQNSTCLPIFNQDDSYYCSCKSGYYGKECELYVPQCESYCSPKALCQVTQNSKQNCICPLDHFGP' A
#
# COMPACT_ATOMS: atom_id res chain seq x y z
N MET A 1 6.98 -3.88 -21.98
CA MET A 1 8.06 -4.50 -21.19
C MET A 1 7.56 -4.56 -19.75
N ASN A 2 7.40 -5.75 -19.16
CA ASN A 2 6.97 -5.87 -17.75
C ASN A 2 8.15 -5.47 -16.86
N LEU A 3 8.01 -4.34 -16.17
CA LEU A 3 9.03 -3.75 -15.31
C LEU A 3 9.11 -4.42 -13.92
N CYS A 4 7.99 -5.00 -13.47
CA CYS A 4 7.85 -5.61 -12.16
C CYS A 4 8.83 -6.75 -11.79
N PRO A 5 9.31 -7.61 -12.72
CA PRO A 5 10.32 -8.62 -12.39
C PRO A 5 11.68 -8.04 -11.99
N ARG A 6 11.95 -6.75 -12.29
CA ARG A 6 13.21 -6.06 -11.94
C ARG A 6 13.13 -5.26 -10.65
N TYR A 7 11.94 -4.95 -10.14
CA TYR A 7 11.77 -4.03 -9.02
C TYR A 7 11.39 -4.73 -7.72
N LYS A 8 11.95 -4.22 -6.61
CA LYS A 8 11.99 -4.86 -5.30
C LYS A 8 10.72 -4.64 -4.46
N CYS A 9 9.54 -4.54 -5.08
CA CYS A 9 8.31 -4.50 -4.29
C CYS A 9 8.25 -5.75 -3.38
N ASN A 10 8.02 -5.57 -2.09
CA ASN A 10 7.96 -6.65 -1.11
C ASN A 10 6.81 -7.62 -1.46
N GLN A 11 6.89 -8.87 -1.01
CA GLN A 11 5.85 -9.91 -1.21
C GLN A 11 4.45 -9.50 -0.71
N ASN A 12 4.38 -8.48 0.15
CA ASN A 12 3.14 -7.87 0.65
C ASN A 12 2.70 -6.64 -0.16
N SER A 13 2.95 -6.65 -1.47
CA SER A 13 2.54 -5.57 -2.37
C SER A 13 2.28 -6.07 -3.79
N THR A 14 1.56 -5.27 -4.56
CA THR A 14 1.30 -5.51 -5.99
C THR A 14 2.08 -4.49 -6.79
N CYS A 15 3.01 -4.94 -7.64
CA CYS A 15 3.70 -4.05 -8.55
C CYS A 15 2.81 -3.67 -9.73
N LEU A 16 2.69 -2.37 -10.01
CA LEU A 16 1.91 -1.82 -11.11
C LEU A 16 2.83 -0.97 -12.00
N PRO A 17 2.86 -1.19 -13.33
CA PRO A 17 3.59 -0.34 -14.25
C PRO A 17 2.91 1.04 -14.40
N ILE A 18 3.70 2.11 -14.55
CA ILE A 18 3.19 3.46 -14.83
C ILE A 18 3.32 3.70 -16.34
N PHE A 19 2.23 3.55 -17.09
CA PHE A 19 2.25 3.57 -18.56
C PHE A 19 2.66 4.91 -19.20
N ASN A 20 2.55 6.03 -18.46
CA ASN A 20 2.82 7.38 -18.97
C ASN A 20 4.21 7.92 -18.57
N GLN A 21 5.07 7.08 -18.01
CA GLN A 21 6.46 7.43 -17.67
C GLN A 21 7.36 6.25 -18.04
N ASP A 22 8.34 6.48 -18.91
CA ASP A 22 9.31 5.46 -19.30
C ASP A 22 10.00 4.86 -18.08
N ASP A 23 10.04 3.52 -18.01
CA ASP A 23 10.64 2.74 -16.92
C ASP A 23 10.12 3.02 -15.49
N SER A 24 8.92 3.61 -15.36
CA SER A 24 8.32 3.87 -14.05
C SER A 24 7.36 2.76 -13.59
N TYR A 25 7.36 2.53 -12.27
CA TYR A 25 6.51 1.54 -11.59
C TYR A 25 6.04 2.10 -10.24
N TYR A 26 4.99 1.49 -9.70
CA TYR A 26 4.44 1.79 -8.39
C TYR A 26 4.16 0.49 -7.62
N CYS A 27 4.64 0.40 -6.38
CA CYS A 27 4.28 -0.69 -5.48
C CYS A 27 3.00 -0.33 -4.73
N SER A 28 1.90 -1.03 -5.01
CA SER A 28 0.67 -0.94 -4.23
C SER A 28 0.79 -1.83 -2.99
N CYS A 29 1.10 -1.22 -1.84
CA CYS A 29 1.29 -1.94 -0.58
C CYS A 29 -0.02 -2.53 -0.03
N LYS A 30 0.05 -3.72 0.58
CA LYS A 30 -1.06 -4.26 1.39
C LYS A 30 -1.29 -3.41 2.64
N SER A 31 -2.45 -3.59 3.27
CA SER A 31 -2.84 -2.89 4.51
C SER A 31 -1.73 -2.94 5.57
N GLY A 32 -1.36 -1.77 6.09
CA GLY A 32 -0.31 -1.62 7.10
C GLY A 32 1.12 -1.64 6.58
N TYR A 33 1.36 -1.95 5.30
CA TYR A 33 2.68 -1.85 4.69
C TYR A 33 2.87 -0.50 4.01
N TYR A 34 4.09 0.03 4.06
CA TYR A 34 4.48 1.30 3.46
C TYR A 34 5.97 1.35 3.14
N GLY A 35 6.40 2.46 2.54
CA GLY A 35 7.73 2.62 1.96
C GLY A 35 7.69 2.57 0.45
N LYS A 36 8.84 2.78 -0.20
CA LYS A 36 8.93 2.76 -1.67
C LYS A 36 8.72 1.35 -2.22
N GLU A 37 9.17 0.37 -1.45
CA GLU A 37 9.18 -1.05 -1.78
C GLU A 37 8.21 -1.83 -0.88
N CYS A 38 7.37 -1.15 -0.09
CA CYS A 38 6.49 -1.76 0.93
C CYS A 38 7.28 -2.60 1.95
N GLU A 39 8.47 -2.13 2.28
CA GLU A 39 9.45 -2.77 3.16
C GLU A 39 9.17 -2.52 4.65
N LEU A 40 8.38 -1.49 4.97
CA LEU A 40 8.02 -1.12 6.34
C LEU A 40 6.60 -1.59 6.67
N TYR A 41 6.38 -2.00 7.91
CA TYR A 41 5.08 -2.48 8.40
C TYR A 41 4.69 -1.78 9.71
N VAL A 42 3.43 -1.38 9.83
CA VAL A 42 2.86 -0.84 11.06
C VAL A 42 1.84 -1.80 11.67
N PRO A 43 2.19 -2.49 12.77
CA PRO A 43 1.29 -3.47 13.39
C PRO A 43 0.04 -2.83 14.00
N GLN A 44 0.10 -1.55 14.37
CA GLN A 44 -1.04 -0.83 14.95
C GLN A 44 -2.21 -0.69 13.96
N CYS A 45 -1.99 -0.85 12.66
CA CYS A 45 -3.05 -0.84 11.66
C CYS A 45 -4.10 -1.95 11.88
N GLU A 46 -3.72 -3.10 12.46
CA GLU A 46 -4.65 -4.20 12.77
C GLU A 46 -5.68 -3.80 13.83
N SER A 47 -5.35 -2.84 14.69
CA SER A 47 -6.22 -2.38 15.79
C SER A 47 -6.81 -0.99 15.53
N TYR A 48 -6.16 -0.20 14.68
CA TYR A 48 -6.56 1.17 14.35
C TYR A 48 -7.66 1.21 13.29
N CYS A 49 -7.57 0.35 12.27
CA CYS A 49 -8.57 0.26 11.22
C CYS A 49 -9.47 -0.96 11.43
N SER A 50 -10.71 -0.88 10.94
CA SER A 50 -11.57 -2.07 10.88
C SER A 50 -10.93 -3.16 10.01
N PRO A 51 -11.19 -4.46 10.27
CA PRO A 51 -10.60 -5.57 9.51
C PRO A 51 -10.88 -5.52 8.00
N LYS A 52 -11.96 -4.81 7.61
CA LYS A 52 -12.39 -4.62 6.22
C LYS A 52 -11.84 -3.33 5.59
N ALA A 53 -11.19 -2.47 6.36
CA ALA A 53 -10.62 -1.22 5.88
C ALA A 53 -9.14 -1.41 5.51
N LEU A 54 -8.69 -0.64 4.52
CA LEU A 54 -7.30 -0.60 4.10
C LEU A 54 -6.56 0.47 4.90
N CYS A 55 -5.58 0.07 5.71
CA CYS A 55 -4.72 0.99 6.43
C CYS A 55 -3.60 1.48 5.51
N GLN A 56 -3.66 2.75 5.13
CA GLN A 56 -2.62 3.41 4.36
C GLN A 56 -1.72 4.21 5.30
N VAL A 57 -0.41 3.93 5.28
CA VAL A 57 0.56 4.66 6.11
C VAL A 57 1.38 5.60 5.23
N THR A 58 1.47 6.86 5.62
CA THR A 58 2.32 7.86 4.95
C THR A 58 3.71 7.90 5.57
N GLN A 59 4.67 8.50 4.86
CA GLN A 59 6.09 8.63 5.25
C GLN A 59 6.32 9.21 6.67
N ASN A 60 5.34 9.91 7.25
CA ASN A 60 5.38 10.45 8.62
C ASN A 60 4.74 9.52 9.68
N SER A 61 4.64 8.22 9.40
CA SER A 61 3.94 7.25 10.27
C SER A 61 2.46 7.58 10.52
N LYS A 62 1.88 8.45 9.70
CA LYS A 62 0.47 8.82 9.78
C LYS A 62 -0.35 7.74 9.08
N GLN A 63 -1.22 7.09 9.85
CA GLN A 63 -2.08 6.00 9.40
C GLN A 63 -3.44 6.58 9.01
N ASN A 64 -3.96 6.19 7.87
CA ASN A 64 -5.28 6.55 7.40
C ASN A 64 -6.07 5.30 7.05
N CYS A 65 -7.30 5.19 7.54
CA CYS A 65 -8.16 4.06 7.23
C CYS A 65 -9.00 4.40 6.00
N ILE A 66 -8.78 3.67 4.91
CA ILE A 66 -9.60 3.75 3.71
C ILE A 66 -10.65 2.64 3.80
N CYS A 67 -11.89 3.01 4.09
CA CYS A 67 -12.98 2.05 4.13
C CYS A 67 -13.45 1.72 2.71
N PRO A 68 -13.80 0.45 2.42
CA PRO A 68 -14.48 0.09 1.18
C PRO A 68 -15.82 0.83 1.09
N LEU A 69 -16.23 1.16 -0.13
CA LEU A 69 -17.56 1.70 -0.42
C LEU A 69 -18.62 0.79 0.24
N ASP A 70 -19.60 1.41 0.91
CA ASP A 70 -20.62 0.78 1.80
C ASP A 70 -20.19 0.47 3.25
N HIS A 71 -19.03 0.93 3.71
CA HIS A 71 -18.69 1.00 5.14
C HIS A 71 -18.29 2.42 5.53
N PHE A 72 -19.30 3.26 5.70
CA PHE A 72 -19.16 4.57 6.34
C PHE A 72 -19.48 4.39 7.81
N GLY A 73 -18.67 4.98 8.69
CA GLY A 73 -18.97 4.98 10.12
C GLY A 73 -18.65 6.33 10.73
N PRO A 74 -19.46 6.81 11.69
CA PRO A 74 -20.91 6.58 11.81
C PRO A 74 -21.70 7.11 10.60
#